data_AF-A0A7S0Q3V2-F1
#
_entry.id   AF-A0A7S0Q3V2-F1
#
_cell.length_a   1.000
_cell.length_b   1.000
_cell.length_c   1.000
_cell.angle_alpha   90.00
_cell.angle_beta   90.00
_cell.angle_gamma   90.00
#
_symmetry.space_group_name_H-M   'P 1'
#
loop_
_entity.id
_entity.type
_entity.pdbx_description
1 polymer ?
#
loop_
_entity_poly.entity_id
_entity_poly.type
_entity_poly.pdbx_seq_one_letter_code
_entity_poly.pdbx_strand_id
1 'polypeptide(L)'
;GYCEARRWRGMLGTPFLIDLAREAEALVADGSLPWAALMVWGFSDAPVSWGLAEHQRTHDAPENDYTLLILPGGRSVVVYVLHERAAFNPPVDGGMFTF
;
A
#
# COMPACT_ATOMS: atom_id res chain seq x y z
N GLY A 1 18.61 18.67 -1.23
CA GLY A 1 17.67 17.95 -0.35
C GLY A 1 18.27 16.61 -0.02
N TYR A 2 18.19 16.19 1.24
CA TYR A 2 18.59 14.85 1.67
C TYR A 2 17.41 13.88 1.45
N CYS A 3 17.70 12.64 1.09
CA CYS A 3 16.72 11.57 0.92
C CYS A 3 17.14 10.39 1.78
N GLU A 4 16.22 9.87 2.59
CA GLU A 4 16.45 8.71 3.44
C GLU A 4 15.53 7.57 2.99
N ALA A 5 16.11 6.39 2.79
CA ALA A 5 15.37 5.18 2.48
C ALA A 5 15.65 4.13 3.55
N ARG A 6 14.59 3.63 4.18
CA ARG A 6 14.65 2.53 5.14
C ARG A 6 13.97 1.30 4.54
N ARG A 7 14.56 0.13 4.73
CA ARG A 7 14.04 -1.14 4.21
C ARG A 7 13.93 -2.16 5.33
N TRP A 8 12.75 -2.73 5.45
CA TRP A 8 12.46 -3.86 6.32
C TRP A 8 12.19 -5.10 5.47
N ARG A 9 12.50 -6.28 6.00
CA ARG A 9 12.25 -7.57 5.34
C ARG A 9 11.85 -8.60 6.37
N GLY A 10 10.79 -9.35 6.07
CA GLY A 10 10.31 -10.43 6.91
C GLY A 10 8.80 -10.53 6.88
N MET A 11 8.23 -11.22 7.86
CA MET A 11 6.80 -11.26 8.09
C MET A 11 6.40 -9.99 8.85
N LEU A 12 6.10 -8.94 8.10
CA LEU A 12 5.69 -7.65 8.65
C LEU A 12 4.17 -7.62 8.74
N GLY A 13 3.65 -7.53 9.96
CA GLY A 13 2.20 -7.46 10.18
C GLY A 13 1.63 -6.10 9.78
N THR A 14 0.33 -6.06 9.48
CA THR A 14 -0.40 -4.82 9.21
C THR A 14 -0.20 -3.73 10.26
N PRO A 15 -0.18 -4.02 11.59
CA PRO A 15 0.07 -2.98 12.60
C PRO A 15 1.40 -2.25 12.40
N PHE A 16 2.45 -2.97 12.00
CA PHE A 16 3.76 -2.38 11.73
C PHE A 16 3.70 -1.39 10.55
N LEU A 17 2.96 -1.73 9.49
CA LEU A 17 2.78 -0.85 8.34
C LEU A 17 1.94 0.39 8.69
N ILE A 18 0.93 0.22 9.55
CA ILE A 18 0.11 1.34 10.06
C ILE A 18 0.97 2.30 10.88
N ASP A 19 1.82 1.78 11.77
CA ASP A 19 2.68 2.61 12.60
C ASP A 19 3.71 3.39 11.75
N LEU A 20 4.30 2.75 10.72
CA LEU A 20 5.17 3.43 9.76
C LEU A 20 4.45 4.53 8.97
N ALA A 21 3.23 4.27 8.52
CA ALA A 21 2.43 5.26 7.81
C ALA A 21 2.13 6.48 8.70
N ARG A 22 1.77 6.25 9.96
CA ARG A 22 1.50 7.31 10.95
C ARG A 22 2.75 8.13 11.28
N GLU A 23 3.91 7.48 11.42
CA GLU A 23 5.17 8.19 11.63
C GLU A 23 5.49 9.11 10.43
N ALA A 24 5.36 8.59 9.22
CA ALA A 24 5.58 9.35 8.00
C ALA A 24 4.57 10.51 7.84
N GLU A 25 3.29 10.29 8.16
CA GLU A 25 2.26 11.34 8.20
C GLU A 25 2.61 12.45 9.20
N ALA A 26 3.08 12.09 10.40
CA ALA A 26 3.48 13.07 11.40
C ALA A 26 4.65 13.94 10.92
N LEU A 27 5.67 13.32 10.32
CA LEU A 27 6.85 14.01 9.77
C LEU A 27 6.51 14.90 8.57
N VAL A 28 5.52 14.53 7.76
CA VAL A 28 5.05 15.39 6.66
C VAL A 28 4.16 16.50 7.18
N ALA A 29 3.34 16.24 8.21
CA ALA A 29 2.44 17.22 8.80
C ALA A 29 3.17 18.33 9.58
N ASP A 30 4.28 18.01 10.27
CA ASP A 30 5.09 18.98 11.01
C ASP A 30 6.10 19.76 10.12
N GLY A 31 6.24 19.36 8.84
CA GLY A 31 7.12 19.98 7.88
C GLY A 31 8.57 19.47 7.88
N SER A 32 8.88 18.43 8.67
CA SER A 32 10.19 17.77 8.68
C SER A 32 10.49 17.10 7.34
N LEU A 33 9.46 16.61 6.64
CA LEU A 33 9.54 16.04 5.31
C LEU A 33 8.60 16.76 4.33
N PRO A 34 9.03 17.04 3.09
CA PRO A 34 8.15 17.64 2.08
C PRO A 34 7.12 16.64 1.53
N TRP A 35 7.39 15.34 1.63
CA TRP A 35 6.53 14.21 1.28
C TRP A 35 7.22 12.92 1.78
N ALA A 36 6.46 11.82 1.86
CA ALA A 36 7.00 10.51 2.17
C ALA A 36 6.32 9.42 1.32
N ALA A 37 6.99 8.28 1.14
CA ALA A 37 6.45 7.14 0.42
C ALA A 37 6.71 5.84 1.19
N LEU A 38 5.66 5.05 1.39
CA LEU A 38 5.74 3.70 1.95
C LEU A 38 5.44 2.70 0.84
N MET A 39 6.45 1.95 0.41
CA MET A 39 6.31 0.87 -0.56
C MET A 39 6.21 -0.46 0.18
N VAL A 40 5.15 -1.20 -0.08
CA VAL A 40 4.92 -2.51 0.52
C VAL A 40 4.95 -3.54 -0.60
N TRP A 41 5.92 -4.44 -0.49
CA TRP A 41 6.03 -5.58 -1.38
C TRP A 41 5.30 -6.75 -0.74
N GLY A 42 4.33 -7.24 -1.49
CA GLY A 42 3.50 -8.35 -1.15
C GLY A 42 4.25 -9.67 -1.15
N PHE A 43 3.51 -10.72 -0.79
CA PHE A 43 3.96 -12.08 -0.98
C PHE A 43 3.36 -12.62 -2.28
N SER A 44 4.20 -13.20 -3.13
CA SER A 44 3.74 -13.89 -4.33
C SER A 44 2.75 -15.00 -3.99
N ASP A 45 2.93 -15.69 -2.86
CA ASP A 45 2.12 -16.83 -2.44
C ASP A 45 0.90 -16.47 -1.56
N ALA A 46 0.50 -15.20 -1.50
CA ALA A 46 -0.72 -14.80 -0.79
C ALA A 46 -1.96 -15.36 -1.52
N PRO A 47 -2.80 -16.22 -0.91
CA PRO A 47 -3.96 -16.84 -1.55
C PRO A 47 -5.24 -15.97 -1.53
N VAL A 48 -5.26 -14.93 -0.70
CA VAL A 48 -6.28 -13.87 -0.67
C VAL A 48 -5.60 -12.57 -0.22
N SER A 49 -5.80 -11.48 -0.95
CA SER A 49 -5.40 -10.12 -0.53
C SER A 49 -6.56 -9.14 -0.76
N TRP A 50 -6.52 -7.97 -0.11
CA TRP A 50 -7.48 -6.87 -0.33
C TRP A 50 -8.97 -7.16 -0.01
N GLY A 51 -9.25 -8.11 0.88
CA GLY A 51 -10.56 -8.29 1.52
C GLY A 51 -11.70 -8.85 0.64
N LEU A 52 -11.58 -8.92 -0.68
CA LEU A 52 -12.69 -9.35 -1.56
C LEU A 52 -12.30 -10.09 -2.85
N ALA A 53 -11.04 -10.46 -3.07
CA ALA A 53 -10.68 -11.28 -4.22
C ALA A 53 -10.02 -12.58 -3.73
N GLU A 54 -10.78 -13.67 -3.70
CA GLU A 54 -10.15 -14.98 -3.92
C GLU A 54 -9.27 -14.82 -5.18
N HIS A 55 -8.00 -15.19 -5.10
CA HIS A 55 -7.16 -15.33 -6.29
C HIS A 55 -7.70 -16.51 -7.10
N GLN A 56 -8.85 -16.29 -7.75
CA GLN A 56 -9.53 -17.32 -8.53
C GLN A 56 -8.70 -17.59 -9.78
N ARG A 57 -7.96 -18.69 -9.69
CA ARG A 57 -7.96 -19.71 -10.75
C ARG A 57 -7.15 -19.38 -12.00
N THR A 58 -6.00 -18.74 -11.86
CA THR A 58 -4.95 -18.75 -12.88
C THR A 58 -3.57 -18.78 -12.23
N HIS A 59 -2.69 -19.60 -12.77
CA HIS A 59 -1.44 -20.10 -12.20
C HIS A 59 -0.32 -19.05 -11.97
N ASP A 60 -0.64 -17.77 -11.92
CA ASP A 60 0.35 -16.69 -11.82
C ASP A 60 0.04 -15.84 -10.57
N ALA A 61 0.75 -16.16 -9.50
CA ALA A 61 0.69 -15.57 -8.17
C ALA A 61 0.80 -14.02 -8.22
N PRO A 62 -0.29 -13.24 -8.03
CA PRO A 62 -0.22 -11.79 -8.08
C PRO A 62 0.35 -11.25 -6.76
N GLU A 63 1.50 -10.59 -6.81
CA GLU A 63 2.07 -9.87 -5.67
C GLU A 63 1.11 -8.75 -5.24
N ASN A 64 0.80 -8.65 -3.94
CA ASN A 64 -0.10 -7.62 -3.41
C ASN A 64 0.61 -6.28 -3.16
N ASP A 65 1.40 -5.85 -4.14
CA ASP A 65 2.25 -4.67 -4.09
C ASP A 65 1.45 -3.37 -4.10
N TYR A 66 1.82 -2.44 -3.22
CA TYR A 66 1.26 -1.10 -3.20
C TYR A 66 2.24 -0.06 -2.70
N THR A 67 2.01 1.19 -3.09
CA THR A 67 2.72 2.35 -2.57
C THR A 67 1.73 3.35 -1.99
N LEU A 68 1.94 3.77 -0.75
CA LEU A 68 1.27 4.90 -0.12
C LEU A 68 2.16 6.13 -0.25
N LEU A 69 1.71 7.12 -1.01
CA LEU A 69 2.32 8.43 -1.12
C LEU A 69 1.64 9.39 -0.14
N ILE A 70 2.41 10.00 0.75
CA ILE A 70 1.96 10.93 1.79
C ILE A 70 2.39 12.34 1.39
N LEU A 71 1.41 13.24 1.29
CA LEU A 71 1.59 14.60 0.81
C LEU A 71 1.17 15.62 1.89
N PRO A 72 1.73 16.85 1.86
CA PRO A 72 1.33 17.91 2.78
C PRO A 72 -0.17 18.22 2.69
N GLY A 73 -0.72 18.64 3.83
CA GLY A 73 -2.14 19.01 3.97
C GLY A 73 -3.07 17.82 4.20
N GLY A 74 -2.57 16.73 4.79
CA GLY A 74 -3.38 15.54 5.11
C GLY A 74 -3.86 14.77 3.89
N ARG A 75 -3.14 14.89 2.76
CA ARG A 75 -3.49 14.21 1.50
C ARG A 75 -2.62 12.97 1.33
N SER A 76 -3.22 11.90 0.85
CA SER A 76 -2.50 10.67 0.50
C SER A 76 -3.03 10.07 -0.80
N VAL A 77 -2.16 9.32 -1.48
CA VAL A 77 -2.49 8.57 -2.70
C VAL A 77 -2.02 7.14 -2.51
N VAL A 78 -2.89 6.18 -2.77
CA VAL A 78 -2.52 4.77 -2.83
C VAL A 78 -2.43 4.34 -4.28
N VAL A 79 -1.27 3.78 -4.66
CA VAL A 79 -1.03 3.20 -5.97
C VAL A 79 -0.91 1.70 -5.79
N TYR A 80 -1.86 0.95 -6.37
CA TYR A 80 -1.83 -0.51 -6.41
C TYR A 80 -1.15 -0.97 -7.69
N VAL A 81 -0.30 -1.99 -7.59
CA VAL A 81 0.25 -2.66 -8.77
C VAL A 81 -0.63 -3.87 -9.06
N LEU A 82 -1.35 -3.81 -10.17
CA LEU A 82 -2.07 -4.97 -10.70
C LEU A 82 -1.20 -5.63 -11.76
N HIS A 83 -0.70 -6.83 -11.47
CA HIS A 83 -0.14 -7.69 -12.50
C HIS A 83 -1.30 -8.30 -13.29
N GLU A 84 -1.73 -7.65 -14.38
CA GLU A 84 -2.87 -8.11 -15.17
C GLU A 84 -2.53 -9.35 -16.01
N ARG A 85 -3.44 -10.33 -16.04
CA ARG A 85 -4.41 -10.39 -17.14
C ARG A 85 -5.87 -10.64 -16.74
N ALA A 86 -6.31 -10.19 -15.56
CA ALA A 86 -7.73 -10.19 -15.20
C ALA A 86 -8.25 -8.75 -15.05
N ALA A 87 -9.13 -8.37 -15.98
CA ALA A 87 -9.84 -7.09 -16.00
C ALA A 87 -10.45 -6.77 -14.63
N PHE A 88 -9.95 -5.71 -13.99
CA PHE A 88 -10.57 -5.16 -12.79
C PHE A 88 -11.91 -4.52 -13.15
N ASN A 89 -13.01 -5.07 -12.63
CA ASN A 89 -14.31 -4.41 -12.62
C ASN A 89 -14.49 -3.78 -11.24
N PRO A 90 -14.32 -2.45 -11.07
CA PRO A 90 -14.56 -1.83 -9.77
C PRO A 90 -16.01 -2.08 -9.32
N PRO A 91 -16.26 -2.32 -8.03
CA PRO A 91 -17.62 -2.29 -7.51
C PRO A 91 -18.22 -0.91 -7.82
N VAL A 92 -19.42 -0.93 -8.41
CA VAL A 92 -20.13 0.26 -8.94
C VAL A 92 -20.58 1.21 -7.83
N ASP A 93 -20.41 0.84 -6.56
CA ASP A 93 -20.78 1.64 -5.41
C ASP A 93 -19.55 2.03 -4.62
N GLY A 94 -19.36 3.34 -4.43
CA GLY A 94 -18.20 4.00 -3.82
C GLY A 94 -17.94 3.59 -2.37
N GLY A 95 -17.42 2.38 -2.19
CA GLY A 95 -16.95 1.86 -0.91
C GLY A 95 -15.70 2.62 -0.46
N MET A 96 -15.89 3.55 0.46
CA MET A 96 -14.84 4.14 1.27
C MET A 96 -14.27 3.05 2.19
N PHE A 97 -13.04 2.62 1.94
CA PHE A 97 -12.31 1.76 2.87
C PHE A 97 -11.66 2.64 3.93
N THR A 98 -12.32 2.72 5.09
CA THR A 98 -11.75 3.30 6.31
C THR A 98 -10.96 2.21 7.03
N PHE A 99 -9.69 2.49 7.36
CA PHE A 99 -8.86 1.64 8.24
C PHE A 99 -9.29 1.77 9.70
#